data_AF-A0A1E4EZX9-F1
#
_entry.id   AF-A0A1E4EZX9-F1
#
_cell.length_a   1.000
_cell.length_b   1.000
_cell.length_c   1.000
_cell.angle_alpha   90.00
_cell.angle_beta   90.00
_cell.angle_gamma   90.00
#
_symmetry.space_group_name_H-M   'P 1'
#
loop_
_entity.id
_entity.type
_entity.pdbx_description
1 polymer ?
#
loop_
_entity_poly.entity_id
_entity_poly.type
_entity_poly.pdbx_seq_one_letter_code
_entity_poly.pdbx_strand_id
1 'polypeptide(L)'
;MLPYTLELNQIKVPIRQDSQKLAERLDKDGDHFLSDAELKQKGRILTEWKYALTDTRPPELSLYPSYDQLTQQLKRLAQQPNRELVSIGKSRENRDIWALRIGTRPEGEQPAVIVTGGHHAREWASIAVPLKLAELLTPPQDREVWIVPLVNPDGYEYSRDHDNLYRANKAGVDLNRNYADPEHPQLYRRESDSPDKNDDDVGASDRPGAETYRGPGPASEPEVQAMIQLELKRAKTRAVLDNHGFGNWLLYPANASEEEYTALNTTMNPNNQYKFQSGAKLYTMTGNSMELLQAHRIPAMTLEVGNSFQPPAQDLEELLKPALEANFAFVRQTLVVRDGTEHE
;
A
#
# COMPACT_ATOMS: atom_id res chain seq x y z
N MET A 1 -34.59 1.38 -15.86
CA MET A 1 -33.75 2.43 -16.49
C MET A 1 -32.86 2.98 -15.40
N LEU A 2 -31.54 2.96 -15.60
CA LEU A 2 -30.60 3.58 -14.67
C LEU A 2 -30.80 5.10 -14.73
N PRO A 3 -31.17 5.78 -13.63
CA PRO A 3 -31.61 7.18 -13.66
C PRO A 3 -30.51 8.21 -13.90
N TYR A 4 -29.24 7.79 -13.86
CA TYR A 4 -28.08 8.68 -13.94
C TYR A 4 -27.05 8.16 -14.95
N THR A 5 -26.44 9.07 -15.71
CA THR A 5 -25.35 8.78 -16.63
C THR A 5 -24.24 9.80 -16.38
N LEU A 6 -23.00 9.33 -16.23
CA LEU A 6 -21.81 10.17 -16.10
C LEU A 6 -21.00 10.07 -17.39
N GLU A 7 -20.44 11.18 -17.83
CA GLU A 7 -19.55 11.20 -18.98
C GLU A 7 -18.09 11.16 -18.51
N LEU A 8 -17.47 9.99 -18.65
CA LEU A 8 -16.07 9.77 -18.32
C LEU A 8 -15.27 9.73 -19.61
N ASN A 9 -14.50 10.80 -19.89
CA ASN A 9 -13.70 10.92 -21.12
C ASN A 9 -14.50 10.64 -22.40
N GLN A 10 -15.63 11.36 -22.56
CA GLN A 10 -16.55 11.20 -23.70
C GLN A 10 -17.27 9.85 -23.77
N ILE A 11 -17.07 8.96 -22.78
CA ILE A 11 -17.81 7.70 -22.64
C ILE A 11 -18.95 7.93 -21.67
N LYS A 12 -20.18 7.73 -22.14
CA LYS A 12 -21.38 7.74 -21.29
C LYS A 12 -21.48 6.43 -20.53
N VAL A 13 -21.35 6.49 -19.21
CA VAL A 13 -21.44 5.37 -18.29
C VAL A 13 -22.76 5.46 -17.52
N PRO A 14 -23.69 4.51 -17.69
CA PRO A 14 -24.92 4.49 -16.89
C PRO A 14 -24.59 4.03 -15.47
N ILE A 15 -25.10 4.71 -14.45
CA ILE A 15 -24.69 4.52 -13.07
C ILE A 15 -25.75 3.73 -12.28
N ARG A 16 -25.31 2.73 -11.52
CA ARG A 16 -26.15 2.04 -10.53
C ARG A 16 -26.50 2.94 -9.34
N GLN A 17 -27.71 2.81 -8.81
CA GLN A 17 -28.24 3.72 -7.79
C GLN A 17 -27.38 3.76 -6.51
N ASP A 18 -26.80 2.63 -6.13
CA ASP A 18 -25.91 2.48 -4.98
C ASP A 18 -24.49 3.04 -5.21
N SER A 19 -24.06 3.20 -6.47
CA SER A 19 -22.82 3.90 -6.85
C SER A 19 -23.03 5.40 -7.07
N GLN A 20 -24.21 5.94 -6.80
CA GLN A 20 -24.47 7.37 -6.97
C GLN A 20 -23.48 8.23 -6.16
N LYS A 21 -23.15 7.82 -4.92
CA LYS A 21 -22.15 8.53 -4.10
C LYS A 21 -20.75 8.48 -4.71
N LEU A 22 -20.36 7.34 -5.29
CA LEU A 22 -19.07 7.18 -5.98
C LEU A 22 -19.01 8.07 -7.22
N ALA A 23 -20.10 8.14 -7.99
CA ALA A 23 -20.22 9.02 -9.13
C ALA A 23 -20.22 10.50 -8.76
N GLU A 24 -20.91 10.90 -7.68
CA GLU A 24 -20.93 12.28 -7.20
C GLU A 24 -19.54 12.73 -6.71
N ARG A 25 -18.76 11.83 -6.11
CA ARG A 25 -17.36 12.09 -5.74
C ARG A 25 -16.48 12.32 -6.96
N LEU A 26 -16.59 11.45 -7.96
CA LEU A 26 -15.88 11.59 -9.24
C LEU A 26 -16.15 12.96 -9.89
N ASP A 27 -17.40 13.43 -9.82
CA ASP A 27 -17.86 14.67 -10.44
C ASP A 27 -17.45 15.94 -9.66
N LYS A 28 -17.41 15.86 -8.31
CA LYS A 28 -17.14 17.03 -7.44
C LYS A 28 -15.66 17.20 -7.07
N ASP A 29 -14.97 16.10 -6.81
CA ASP A 29 -13.69 16.14 -6.08
C ASP A 29 -12.48 15.84 -6.97
N GLY A 30 -12.69 15.39 -8.23
CA GLY A 30 -11.61 15.08 -9.18
C GLY A 30 -10.45 14.36 -8.51
N ASP A 31 -10.80 13.34 -7.69
CA ASP A 31 -10.05 12.78 -6.55
C ASP A 31 -8.56 13.16 -6.58
N HIS A 32 -8.08 13.86 -5.56
CA HIS A 32 -6.74 14.46 -5.35
C HIS A 32 -5.47 13.72 -5.85
N PHE A 33 -5.61 12.49 -6.34
CA PHE A 33 -4.60 11.67 -7.02
C PHE A 33 -4.62 11.78 -8.56
N LEU A 34 -5.66 12.35 -9.16
CA LEU A 34 -5.81 12.48 -10.61
C LEU A 34 -6.35 13.86 -10.97
N SER A 35 -5.47 14.74 -11.42
CA SER A 35 -5.90 15.99 -12.07
C SER A 35 -6.82 15.70 -13.27
N ASP A 36 -7.66 16.67 -13.63
CA ASP A 36 -8.46 16.63 -14.87
C ASP A 36 -7.63 16.30 -16.13
N ALA A 37 -6.34 16.64 -16.13
CA ALA A 37 -5.41 16.30 -17.20
C ALA A 37 -5.01 14.81 -17.20
N GLU A 38 -4.86 14.21 -16.01
CA GLU A 38 -4.54 12.78 -15.83
C GLU A 38 -5.75 11.89 -16.12
N LEU A 39 -6.95 12.33 -15.74
CA LEU A 39 -8.21 11.68 -16.13
C LEU A 39 -8.40 11.67 -17.65
N LYS A 40 -7.97 12.72 -18.36
CA LYS A 40 -8.08 12.81 -19.84
C LYS A 40 -7.06 11.98 -20.60
N GLN A 41 -5.90 11.64 -20.01
CA GLN A 41 -4.80 10.98 -20.72
C GLN A 41 -4.72 9.46 -20.58
N LYS A 42 -5.46 8.82 -19.66
CA LYS A 42 -5.25 7.39 -19.35
C LYS A 42 -6.55 6.57 -19.36
N GLY A 43 -6.88 5.99 -20.52
CA GLY A 43 -8.06 5.13 -20.73
C GLY A 43 -8.20 3.93 -19.77
N ARG A 44 -7.10 3.43 -19.19
CA ARG A 44 -7.12 2.30 -18.23
C ARG A 44 -7.86 2.65 -16.94
N ILE A 45 -7.50 3.75 -16.29
CA ILE A 45 -8.12 4.20 -15.04
C ILE A 45 -9.63 4.41 -15.24
N LEU A 46 -10.01 5.09 -16.32
CA LEU A 46 -11.43 5.32 -16.64
C LEU A 46 -12.21 4.01 -16.84
N THR A 47 -11.54 2.98 -17.36
CA THR A 47 -12.12 1.65 -17.51
C THR A 47 -12.36 0.99 -16.15
N GLU A 48 -11.44 1.15 -15.19
CA GLU A 48 -11.61 0.69 -13.81
C GLU A 48 -12.82 1.36 -13.12
N TRP A 49 -13.00 2.66 -13.32
CA TRP A 49 -14.17 3.40 -12.82
C TRP A 49 -15.48 2.93 -13.44
N LYS A 50 -15.48 2.63 -14.74
CA LYS A 50 -16.66 2.07 -15.40
C LYS A 50 -17.12 0.81 -14.68
N TYR A 51 -16.22 -0.11 -14.34
CA TYR A 51 -16.56 -1.35 -13.62
C TYR A 51 -17.25 -1.09 -12.27
N ALA A 52 -16.71 -0.16 -11.47
CA ALA A 52 -17.28 0.20 -10.17
C ALA A 52 -18.68 0.87 -10.29
N LEU A 53 -18.90 1.62 -11.38
CA LEU A 53 -20.16 2.35 -11.61
C LEU A 53 -21.28 1.49 -12.23
N THR A 54 -20.97 0.39 -12.93
CA THR A 54 -21.95 -0.42 -13.68
C THR A 54 -22.28 -1.77 -13.06
N ASP A 55 -21.76 -2.08 -11.87
CA ASP A 55 -21.83 -3.41 -11.23
C ASP A 55 -21.26 -4.56 -12.08
N THR A 56 -20.28 -4.25 -12.92
CA THR A 56 -19.54 -5.25 -13.69
C THR A 56 -18.15 -5.35 -13.09
N ARG A 57 -17.62 -6.56 -12.91
CA ARG A 57 -16.27 -6.72 -12.36
C ARG A 57 -15.21 -6.62 -13.48
N PRO A 58 -14.00 -6.11 -13.15
CA PRO A 58 -12.89 -6.17 -14.09
C PRO A 58 -12.64 -7.63 -14.51
N PRO A 59 -12.53 -7.94 -15.82
CA PRO A 59 -12.20 -9.30 -16.27
C PRO A 59 -10.86 -9.81 -15.71
N GLU A 60 -10.02 -8.91 -15.22
CA GLU A 60 -8.73 -9.14 -14.57
C GLU A 60 -8.83 -9.80 -13.19
N LEU A 61 -10.02 -9.86 -12.59
CA LEU A 61 -10.21 -10.37 -11.23
C LEU A 61 -9.60 -11.77 -11.00
N SER A 62 -9.61 -12.62 -12.03
CA SER A 62 -9.03 -13.97 -11.95
C SER A 62 -7.49 -14.01 -11.95
N LEU A 63 -6.82 -12.92 -12.30
CA LEU A 63 -5.36 -12.81 -12.31
C LEU A 63 -4.79 -12.59 -10.91
N TYR A 64 -5.61 -12.02 -10.02
CA TYR A 64 -5.22 -11.73 -8.64
C TYR A 64 -5.89 -12.76 -7.71
N PRO A 65 -5.16 -13.37 -6.78
CA PRO A 65 -5.74 -14.37 -5.89
C PRO A 65 -6.72 -13.70 -4.91
N SER A 66 -7.85 -14.35 -4.61
CA SER A 66 -8.65 -13.98 -3.43
C SER A 66 -7.85 -14.17 -2.14
N TYR A 67 -8.36 -13.65 -1.02
CA TYR A 67 -7.77 -13.87 0.30
C TYR A 67 -7.52 -15.35 0.59
N ASP A 68 -8.49 -16.22 0.28
CA ASP A 68 -8.35 -17.66 0.49
C ASP A 68 -7.28 -18.27 -0.41
N GLN A 69 -7.23 -17.88 -1.68
CA GLN A 69 -6.21 -18.36 -2.63
C GLN A 69 -4.81 -17.91 -2.22
N LEU A 70 -4.66 -16.64 -1.81
CA LEU A 70 -3.43 -16.06 -1.29
C LEU A 70 -3.00 -16.79 -0.01
N THR A 71 -3.92 -17.03 0.92
CA THR A 71 -3.65 -17.80 2.16
C THR A 71 -3.15 -19.21 1.84
N GLN A 72 -3.81 -19.92 0.92
CA GLN A 72 -3.37 -21.25 0.52
C GLN A 72 -2.01 -21.23 -0.17
N GLN A 73 -1.72 -20.18 -0.94
CA GLN A 73 -0.43 -19.99 -1.57
C GLN A 73 0.68 -19.76 -0.54
N LEU A 74 0.47 -18.88 0.43
CA LEU A 74 1.43 -18.65 1.51
C LEU A 74 1.65 -19.91 2.37
N LYS A 75 0.58 -20.68 2.66
CA LYS A 75 0.69 -21.98 3.33
C LYS A 75 1.58 -22.97 2.56
N ARG A 76 1.45 -23.02 1.24
CA ARG A 76 2.35 -23.84 0.39
C ARG A 76 3.79 -23.35 0.43
N LEU A 77 4.01 -22.03 0.38
CA LEU A 77 5.36 -21.47 0.46
C LEU A 77 6.03 -21.76 1.81
N ALA A 78 5.28 -21.75 2.90
CA ALA A 78 5.78 -22.08 4.24
C ALA A 78 6.11 -23.56 4.47
N GLN A 79 5.79 -24.45 3.51
CA GLN A 79 6.26 -25.84 3.54
C GLN A 79 7.71 -25.98 3.05
N GLN A 80 8.28 -24.93 2.44
CA GLN A 80 9.66 -24.95 1.97
C GLN A 80 10.63 -24.58 3.11
N PRO A 81 11.91 -25.01 3.06
CA PRO A 81 12.89 -24.70 4.10
C PRO A 81 13.08 -23.20 4.33
N ASN A 82 13.37 -22.82 5.58
CA ASN A 82 13.66 -21.45 6.00
C ASN A 82 12.50 -20.47 5.79
N ARG A 83 11.26 -20.97 5.78
CA ARG A 83 10.05 -20.18 5.60
C ARG A 83 9.02 -20.54 6.66
N GLU A 84 8.37 -19.52 7.20
CA GLU A 84 7.38 -19.66 8.25
C GLU A 84 6.20 -18.73 7.96
N LEU A 85 4.99 -19.29 7.98
CA LEU A 85 3.77 -18.50 7.86
C LEU A 85 3.30 -18.07 9.24
N VAL A 86 3.15 -16.77 9.42
CA VAL A 86 2.84 -16.14 10.69
C VAL A 86 1.58 -15.28 10.53
N SER A 87 0.60 -15.46 11.41
CA SER A 87 -0.46 -14.45 11.57
C SER A 87 0.08 -13.35 12.48
N ILE A 88 0.17 -12.12 11.98
CA ILE A 88 0.65 -10.96 12.75
C ILE A 88 -0.47 -10.24 13.50
N GLY A 89 -1.72 -10.60 13.20
CA GLY A 89 -2.92 -10.02 13.76
C GLY A 89 -4.14 -10.45 12.97
N LYS A 90 -5.30 -9.92 13.33
CA LYS A 90 -6.55 -10.18 12.63
C LYS A 90 -7.20 -8.87 12.19
N SER A 91 -7.86 -8.91 11.04
CA SER A 91 -8.69 -7.82 10.55
C SER A 91 -10.01 -7.71 11.31
N ARG A 92 -10.83 -6.70 10.98
CA ARG A 92 -12.16 -6.50 11.59
C ARG A 92 -13.13 -7.66 11.36
N GLU A 93 -13.07 -8.30 10.20
CA GLU A 93 -13.87 -9.49 9.86
C GLU A 93 -13.14 -10.79 10.23
N ASN A 94 -12.15 -10.71 11.14
CA ASN A 94 -11.46 -11.86 11.75
C ASN A 94 -10.62 -12.70 10.77
N ARG A 95 -10.20 -12.11 9.63
CA ARG A 95 -9.21 -12.71 8.72
C ARG A 95 -7.82 -12.53 9.29
N ASP A 96 -7.00 -13.57 9.22
CA ASP A 96 -5.58 -13.47 9.58
C ASP A 96 -4.85 -12.54 8.61
N ILE A 97 -4.05 -11.63 9.16
CA ILE A 97 -3.11 -10.82 8.40
C ILE A 97 -1.82 -11.61 8.34
N TRP A 98 -1.53 -12.17 7.17
CA TRP A 98 -0.44 -13.11 7.00
C TRP A 98 0.88 -12.40 6.68
N ALA A 99 1.92 -12.79 7.40
CA ALA A 99 3.30 -12.53 7.04
C ALA A 99 4.00 -13.86 6.72
N LEU A 100 4.72 -13.91 5.59
CA LEU A 100 5.68 -14.97 5.33
C LEU A 100 7.06 -14.49 5.80
N ARG A 101 7.55 -15.10 6.88
CA ARG A 101 8.92 -14.90 7.35
C ARG A 101 9.85 -15.82 6.56
N ILE A 102 10.93 -15.26 6.01
CA ILE A 102 11.97 -16.00 5.28
C ILE A 102 13.31 -15.71 5.95
N GLY A 103 13.95 -16.71 6.54
CA GLY A 103 15.20 -16.55 7.27
C GLY A 103 15.81 -17.88 7.69
N THR A 104 17.14 -17.92 7.84
CA THR A 104 17.90 -19.16 8.08
C THR A 104 18.19 -19.42 9.56
N ARG A 105 17.89 -18.46 10.44
CA ARG A 105 17.99 -18.60 11.90
C ARG A 105 16.60 -18.52 12.55
N PRO A 106 16.45 -18.82 13.85
CA PRO A 106 15.22 -18.55 14.59
C PRO A 106 14.78 -17.08 14.51
N GLU A 107 13.48 -16.84 14.68
CA GLU A 107 12.89 -15.51 14.68
C GLU A 107 13.60 -14.56 15.65
N GLY A 108 13.98 -13.39 15.15
CA GLY A 108 14.60 -12.35 15.95
C GLY A 108 16.09 -12.57 16.22
N GLU A 109 16.73 -13.60 15.68
CA GLU A 109 18.20 -13.75 15.76
C GLU A 109 18.93 -12.93 14.68
N GLN A 110 18.22 -12.51 13.63
CA GLN A 110 18.74 -11.76 12.50
C GLN A 110 18.07 -10.38 12.40
N PRO A 111 18.77 -9.36 11.84
CA PRO A 111 18.11 -8.13 11.40
C PRO A 111 17.04 -8.45 10.35
N ALA A 112 15.96 -7.68 10.32
CA ALA A 112 14.84 -7.92 9.44
C ALA A 112 14.65 -6.80 8.40
N VAL A 113 14.26 -7.18 7.19
CA VAL A 113 13.70 -6.26 6.19
C VAL A 113 12.23 -6.64 6.01
N ILE A 114 11.35 -5.63 5.98
CA ILE A 114 9.91 -5.86 5.79
C ILE A 114 9.50 -5.35 4.41
N VAL A 115 8.68 -6.12 3.71
CA VAL A 115 8.05 -5.74 2.44
C VAL A 115 6.55 -5.94 2.58
N THR A 116 5.79 -4.89 2.29
CA THR A 116 4.35 -4.88 2.48
C THR A 116 3.61 -4.57 1.18
N GLY A 117 2.31 -4.86 1.16
CA GLY A 117 1.39 -4.47 0.10
C GLY A 117 -0.06 -4.54 0.53
N GLY A 118 -0.95 -3.97 -0.27
CA GLY A 118 -2.39 -4.07 -0.04
C GLY A 118 -2.90 -3.33 1.20
N HIS A 119 -2.29 -2.21 1.58
CA HIS A 119 -2.91 -1.29 2.56
C HIS A 119 -4.21 -0.70 2.02
N HIS A 120 -4.20 -0.27 0.75
CA HIS A 120 -5.41 0.16 0.06
C HIS A 120 -5.98 -0.98 -0.79
N ALA A 121 -7.27 -1.24 -0.61
CA ALA A 121 -7.93 -2.42 -1.15
C ALA A 121 -7.93 -2.51 -2.68
N ARG A 122 -8.10 -1.38 -3.39
CA ARG A 122 -8.14 -1.33 -4.86
C ARG A 122 -6.82 -1.60 -5.56
N GLU A 123 -5.70 -1.51 -4.86
CA GLU A 123 -4.34 -1.53 -5.44
C GLU A 123 -3.85 -2.97 -5.66
N TRP A 124 -4.51 -3.72 -6.54
CA TRP A 124 -4.28 -5.16 -6.70
C TRP A 124 -2.84 -5.49 -7.12
N ALA A 125 -2.22 -4.61 -7.92
CA ALA A 125 -0.81 -4.75 -8.29
C ALA A 125 0.13 -4.71 -7.05
N SER A 126 -0.18 -3.89 -6.04
CA SER A 126 0.64 -3.76 -4.84
C SER A 126 0.62 -5.01 -3.95
N ILE A 127 -0.39 -5.87 -4.11
CA ILE A 127 -0.48 -7.19 -3.47
C ILE A 127 0.31 -8.25 -4.27
N ALA A 128 0.21 -8.18 -5.61
CA ALA A 128 0.86 -9.13 -6.50
C ALA A 128 2.39 -9.07 -6.42
N VAL A 129 2.99 -7.88 -6.31
CA VAL A 129 4.44 -7.69 -6.21
C VAL A 129 5.06 -8.42 -5.01
N PRO A 130 4.66 -8.15 -3.74
CA PRO A 130 5.20 -8.85 -2.58
C PRO A 130 4.88 -10.35 -2.60
N LEU A 131 3.72 -10.77 -3.09
CA LEU A 131 3.41 -12.19 -3.23
C LEU A 131 4.37 -12.89 -4.22
N LYS A 132 4.69 -12.23 -5.34
CA LYS A 132 5.65 -12.75 -6.31
C LYS A 132 7.09 -12.75 -5.78
N LEU A 133 7.46 -11.73 -5.02
CA LEU A 133 8.72 -11.70 -4.27
C LEU A 133 8.81 -12.90 -3.33
N ALA A 134 7.73 -13.18 -2.58
CA ALA A 134 7.69 -14.35 -1.69
C ALA A 134 7.92 -15.65 -2.47
N GLU A 135 7.28 -15.86 -3.61
CA GLU A 135 7.52 -17.07 -4.43
C GLU A 135 8.99 -17.24 -4.84
N LEU A 136 9.64 -16.15 -5.24
CA LEU A 136 10.94 -16.20 -5.93
C LEU A 136 12.14 -15.95 -5.02
N LEU A 137 11.94 -15.42 -3.81
CA LEU A 137 13.04 -15.05 -2.93
C LEU A 137 13.76 -16.27 -2.36
N THR A 138 15.04 -16.42 -2.71
CA THR A 138 15.93 -17.35 -2.03
C THR A 138 16.20 -16.85 -0.61
N PRO A 139 16.08 -17.70 0.44
CA PRO A 139 16.33 -17.30 1.82
C PRO A 139 17.74 -16.69 2.00
N PRO A 140 17.85 -15.43 2.46
CA PRO A 140 19.14 -14.81 2.73
C PRO A 140 19.79 -15.38 3.99
N GLN A 141 21.12 -15.37 4.05
CA GLN A 141 21.90 -15.95 5.16
C GLN A 141 22.15 -14.96 6.30
N ASP A 142 22.06 -13.67 6.03
CA ASP A 142 22.47 -12.58 6.93
C ASP A 142 21.27 -11.89 7.60
N ARG A 143 20.05 -12.09 7.11
CA ARG A 143 18.85 -11.36 7.54
C ARG A 143 17.58 -12.22 7.48
N GLU A 144 16.53 -11.69 8.08
CA GLU A 144 15.15 -12.13 7.85
C GLU A 144 14.48 -11.21 6.85
N VAL A 145 13.55 -11.77 6.08
CA VAL A 145 12.65 -10.99 5.23
C VAL A 145 11.23 -11.34 5.61
N TRP A 146 10.49 -10.34 6.04
CA TRP A 146 9.07 -10.45 6.39
C TRP A 146 8.25 -9.87 5.26
N ILE A 147 7.44 -10.71 4.62
CA ILE A 147 6.60 -10.30 3.50
C ILE A 147 5.15 -10.33 3.94
N VAL A 148 4.50 -9.17 3.99
CA VAL A 148 3.08 -8.99 4.30
C VAL A 148 2.35 -8.55 3.03
N PRO A 149 1.92 -9.47 2.17
CA PRO A 149 1.41 -9.10 0.84
C PRO A 149 0.03 -8.44 0.88
N LEU A 150 -0.71 -8.58 1.98
CA LEU A 150 -2.08 -8.11 2.10
C LEU A 150 -2.36 -7.62 3.52
N VAL A 151 -2.14 -6.32 3.75
CA VAL A 151 -2.41 -5.66 5.05
C VAL A 151 -3.91 -5.49 5.31
N ASN A 152 -4.70 -5.22 4.26
CA ASN A 152 -6.14 -4.97 4.33
C ASN A 152 -6.96 -6.11 3.70
N PRO A 153 -7.02 -7.31 4.31
CA PRO A 153 -7.69 -8.45 3.69
C PRO A 153 -9.19 -8.23 3.50
N ASP A 154 -9.85 -7.52 4.42
CA ASP A 154 -11.30 -7.31 4.36
C ASP A 154 -11.69 -6.29 3.29
N GLY A 155 -10.96 -5.18 3.21
CA GLY A 155 -11.15 -4.19 2.17
C GLY A 155 -10.86 -4.81 0.80
N TYR A 156 -9.80 -5.61 0.69
CA TYR A 156 -9.44 -6.28 -0.57
C TYR A 156 -10.55 -7.21 -1.08
N GLU A 157 -11.08 -8.09 -0.24
CA GLU A 157 -12.22 -8.96 -0.63
C GLU A 157 -13.45 -8.13 -1.00
N TYR A 158 -13.74 -7.04 -0.27
CA TYR A 158 -14.80 -6.13 -0.65
C TYR A 158 -14.55 -5.49 -2.03
N SER A 159 -13.30 -5.14 -2.34
CA SER A 159 -12.96 -4.56 -3.64
C SER A 159 -13.16 -5.55 -4.79
N ARG A 160 -12.88 -6.83 -4.53
CA ARG A 160 -13.09 -7.91 -5.50
C ARG A 160 -14.58 -8.17 -5.75
N ASP A 161 -15.37 -8.16 -4.68
CA ASP A 161 -16.74 -8.67 -4.72
C ASP A 161 -17.78 -7.58 -4.97
N HIS A 162 -17.52 -6.32 -4.61
CA HIS A 162 -18.56 -5.26 -4.58
C HIS A 162 -18.15 -3.97 -5.33
N ASP A 163 -16.97 -3.45 -5.04
CA ASP A 163 -16.49 -2.16 -5.56
C ASP A 163 -14.98 -2.19 -5.80
N ASN A 164 -14.55 -2.43 -7.04
CA ASN A 164 -13.13 -2.53 -7.38
C ASN A 164 -12.32 -1.26 -7.11
N LEU A 165 -12.96 -0.13 -6.80
CA LEU A 165 -12.28 1.10 -6.41
C LEU A 165 -12.37 1.42 -4.93
N TYR A 166 -12.85 0.47 -4.12
CA TYR A 166 -12.81 0.57 -2.68
C TYR A 166 -11.37 0.68 -2.17
N ARG A 167 -11.08 1.71 -1.37
CA ARG A 167 -9.73 1.99 -0.87
C ARG A 167 -9.53 1.52 0.58
N ALA A 168 -10.51 1.81 1.43
CA ALA A 168 -10.42 1.68 2.87
C ALA A 168 -10.47 0.22 3.37
N ASN A 169 -10.36 0.02 4.69
CA ASN A 169 -10.74 -1.24 5.34
C ASN A 169 -12.27 -1.31 5.54
N LYS A 170 -12.81 -2.37 6.16
CA LYS A 170 -14.26 -2.52 6.34
C LYS A 170 -14.94 -1.57 7.33
N ALA A 171 -14.18 -0.75 8.07
CA ALA A 171 -14.72 0.38 8.83
C ALA A 171 -14.74 1.70 8.04
N GLY A 172 -14.30 1.67 6.78
CA GLY A 172 -14.18 2.88 5.96
C GLY A 172 -12.95 3.72 6.29
N VAL A 173 -12.00 3.17 7.06
CA VAL A 173 -10.75 3.86 7.44
C VAL A 173 -9.67 3.60 6.38
N ASP A 174 -9.00 4.69 5.97
CA ASP A 174 -7.77 4.59 5.20
C ASP A 174 -6.63 4.15 6.14
N LEU A 175 -6.18 2.90 5.99
CA LEU A 175 -5.16 2.34 6.87
C LEU A 175 -3.86 3.14 6.82
N ASN A 176 -3.50 3.73 5.66
CA ASN A 176 -2.29 4.54 5.53
C ASN A 176 -2.52 6.01 5.93
N ARG A 177 -3.58 6.29 6.70
CA ARG A 177 -3.82 7.53 7.46
C ARG A 177 -4.07 7.27 8.95
N ASN A 178 -3.97 6.01 9.39
CA ASN A 178 -4.32 5.60 10.74
C ASN A 178 -3.11 5.27 11.63
N TYR A 179 -1.89 5.25 11.08
CA TYR A 179 -0.67 5.03 11.86
C TYR A 179 -0.45 6.18 12.85
N ALA A 180 0.05 5.82 14.04
CA ALA A 180 0.26 6.78 15.10
C ALA A 180 1.36 6.31 16.06
N ASP A 181 1.99 7.28 16.71
CA ASP A 181 2.93 7.08 17.80
C ASP A 181 2.50 7.96 18.99
N PRO A 182 2.26 7.38 20.18
CA PRO A 182 1.99 8.17 21.39
C PRO A 182 3.07 9.20 21.74
N GLU A 183 4.33 8.97 21.36
CA GLU A 183 5.44 9.92 21.58
C GLU A 183 5.49 11.03 20.51
N HIS A 184 4.81 10.82 19.38
CA HIS A 184 4.77 11.76 18.26
C HIS A 184 3.33 11.94 17.73
N PRO A 185 2.41 12.49 18.54
CA PRO A 185 0.98 12.60 18.18
C PRO A 185 0.73 13.41 16.90
N GLN A 186 1.62 14.34 16.57
CA GLN A 186 1.58 15.17 15.35
C GLN A 186 1.67 14.35 14.06
N LEU A 187 2.20 13.11 14.11
CA LEU A 187 2.23 12.21 12.97
C LEU A 187 0.82 11.83 12.55
N TYR A 188 -0.06 11.55 13.50
CA TYR A 188 -1.45 11.18 13.23
C TYR A 188 -2.30 12.40 12.86
N ARG A 189 -2.14 13.51 13.60
CA ARG A 189 -2.89 14.76 13.40
C ARG A 189 -2.02 15.96 13.72
N ARG A 190 -1.86 16.89 12.78
CA ARG A 190 -1.05 18.10 12.97
C ARG A 190 -1.69 19.04 14.00
N GLU A 191 -0.89 19.89 14.63
CA GLU A 191 -1.39 20.85 15.64
C GLU A 191 -2.44 21.83 15.08
N SER A 192 -2.41 22.11 13.77
CA SER A 192 -3.36 22.99 13.08
C SER A 192 -4.68 22.32 12.71
N ASP A 193 -4.80 21.00 12.92
CA ASP A 193 -5.91 20.16 12.52
C ASP A 193 -6.66 19.74 13.80
N SER A 194 -7.91 20.18 13.95
CA SER A 194 -8.71 19.92 15.15
C SER A 194 -9.49 18.61 15.01
N PRO A 195 -9.54 17.75 16.04
CA PRO A 195 -10.40 16.57 16.02
C PRO A 195 -11.87 16.92 15.71
N ASP A 196 -12.48 16.10 14.86
CA ASP A 196 -13.90 16.16 14.46
C ASP A 196 -14.29 17.42 13.67
N LYS A 197 -13.31 18.18 13.16
CA LYS A 197 -13.52 19.30 12.24
C LYS A 197 -12.89 18.99 10.88
N ASN A 198 -13.61 19.34 9.83
CA ASN A 198 -13.21 18.97 8.46
C ASN A 198 -12.74 20.19 7.64
N ASP A 199 -12.95 21.41 8.14
CA ASP A 199 -12.55 22.65 7.48
C ASP A 199 -11.06 22.98 7.69
N ASP A 200 -10.44 22.38 8.69
CA ASP A 200 -9.02 22.48 9.04
C ASP A 200 -8.25 21.16 8.85
N ASP A 201 -8.86 20.16 8.21
CA ASP A 201 -8.25 18.86 7.87
C ASP A 201 -6.93 19.06 7.08
N VAL A 202 -5.83 18.45 7.55
CA VAL A 202 -4.53 18.47 6.89
C VAL A 202 -4.03 17.06 6.61
N GLY A 203 -3.99 16.68 5.34
CA GLY A 203 -3.36 15.45 4.83
C GLY A 203 -4.15 14.15 5.03
N ALA A 204 -5.17 14.18 5.87
CA ALA A 204 -6.18 13.15 6.04
C ALA A 204 -7.51 13.82 6.42
N SER A 205 -8.62 13.08 6.44
CA SER A 205 -9.92 13.63 6.84
C SER A 205 -10.45 13.03 8.13
N ASP A 206 -11.11 13.85 8.94
CA ASP A 206 -11.89 13.40 10.10
C ASP A 206 -13.33 12.97 9.71
N ARG A 207 -13.78 13.21 8.46
CA ARG A 207 -15.13 12.87 8.00
C ARG A 207 -15.29 11.38 7.67
N PRO A 208 -16.14 10.62 8.38
CA PRO A 208 -16.45 9.25 7.99
C PRO A 208 -17.00 9.18 6.56
N GLY A 209 -16.45 8.26 5.76
CA GLY A 209 -16.79 8.10 4.35
C GLY A 209 -15.97 8.95 3.37
N ALA A 210 -15.06 9.81 3.86
CA ALA A 210 -13.99 10.36 3.03
C ALA A 210 -12.98 9.26 2.65
N GLU A 211 -12.37 9.35 1.47
CA GLU A 211 -11.35 8.37 1.01
C GLU A 211 -10.12 8.34 1.90
N THR A 212 -9.78 9.47 2.50
CA THR A 212 -8.64 9.64 3.41
C THR A 212 -9.08 9.69 4.87
N TYR A 213 -10.25 9.12 5.20
CA TYR A 213 -10.73 9.08 6.57
C TYR A 213 -9.72 8.39 7.48
N ARG A 214 -9.17 9.12 8.45
CA ARG A 214 -8.09 8.63 9.34
C ARG A 214 -8.56 7.71 10.46
N GLY A 215 -9.86 7.46 10.56
CA GLY A 215 -10.47 6.64 11.59
C GLY A 215 -10.85 7.39 12.86
N PRO A 216 -11.53 6.72 13.79
CA PRO A 216 -12.06 7.34 15.01
C PRO A 216 -10.98 7.73 16.05
N GLY A 217 -9.73 7.34 15.80
CA GLY A 217 -8.61 7.66 16.67
C GLY A 217 -7.28 7.08 16.17
N PRO A 218 -6.16 7.46 16.81
CA PRO A 218 -4.82 7.00 16.43
C PRO A 218 -4.69 5.48 16.57
N ALA A 219 -4.18 4.81 15.54
CA ALA A 219 -4.03 3.35 15.47
C ALA A 219 -5.29 2.58 15.93
N SER A 220 -6.46 3.07 15.53
CA SER A 220 -7.76 2.48 15.90
C SER A 220 -8.06 1.18 15.15
N GLU A 221 -7.40 0.96 14.00
CA GLU A 221 -7.66 -0.20 13.16
C GLU A 221 -6.77 -1.38 13.54
N PRO A 222 -7.32 -2.60 13.72
CA PRO A 222 -6.54 -3.75 14.14
C PRO A 222 -5.48 -4.15 13.10
N GLU A 223 -5.70 -3.85 11.82
CA GLU A 223 -4.71 -4.04 10.77
C GLU A 223 -3.45 -3.18 11.00
N VAL A 224 -3.66 -1.91 11.35
CA VAL A 224 -2.57 -0.96 11.63
C VAL A 224 -1.86 -1.33 12.93
N GLN A 225 -2.60 -1.75 13.96
CA GLN A 225 -2.01 -2.23 15.21
C GLN A 225 -1.10 -3.44 14.99
N ALA A 226 -1.51 -4.39 14.13
CA ALA A 226 -0.73 -5.56 13.77
C ALA A 226 0.59 -5.18 13.06
N MET A 227 0.53 -4.23 12.13
CA MET A 227 1.72 -3.71 11.45
C MET A 227 2.67 -3.00 12.42
N ILE A 228 2.16 -2.11 13.28
CA ILE A 228 2.97 -1.43 14.31
C ILE A 228 3.65 -2.45 15.24
N GLN A 229 2.95 -3.51 15.66
CA GLN A 229 3.58 -4.57 16.47
C GLN A 229 4.67 -5.31 15.70
N LEU A 230 4.44 -5.65 14.43
CA LEU A 230 5.42 -6.31 13.60
C LEU A 230 6.68 -5.44 13.43
N GLU A 231 6.48 -4.22 12.94
CA GLU A 231 7.54 -3.33 12.47
C GLU A 231 8.40 -2.77 13.60
N LEU A 232 7.79 -2.43 14.75
CA LEU A 232 8.50 -1.76 15.83
C LEU A 232 8.92 -2.68 16.99
N LYS A 233 8.29 -3.85 17.14
CA LYS A 233 8.46 -4.67 18.35
C LYS A 233 8.86 -6.12 18.10
N ARG A 234 8.24 -6.77 17.12
CA ARG A 234 8.44 -8.20 16.86
C ARG A 234 9.68 -8.44 16.01
N ALA A 235 9.72 -7.81 14.84
CA ALA A 235 10.85 -7.94 13.94
C ALA A 235 11.99 -7.01 14.40
N LYS A 236 13.24 -7.44 14.24
CA LYS A 236 14.42 -6.57 14.40
C LYS A 236 14.60 -5.69 13.16
N THR A 237 13.58 -4.89 12.87
CA THR A 237 13.40 -4.18 11.60
C THR A 237 14.54 -3.20 11.34
N ARG A 238 15.13 -3.29 10.14
CA ARG A 238 16.18 -2.40 9.66
C ARG A 238 15.75 -1.54 8.49
N ALA A 239 14.74 -1.95 7.72
CA ALA A 239 14.00 -1.09 6.80
C ALA A 239 12.66 -1.72 6.39
N VAL A 240 11.76 -0.89 5.85
CA VAL A 240 10.45 -1.28 5.33
C VAL A 240 10.25 -0.74 3.90
N LEU A 241 9.70 -1.56 3.01
CA LEU A 241 9.24 -1.13 1.70
C LEU A 241 7.74 -1.36 1.58
N ASP A 242 6.99 -0.27 1.45
CA ASP A 242 5.54 -0.30 1.27
C ASP A 242 5.19 -0.22 -0.20
N ASN A 243 4.60 -1.29 -0.75
CA ASN A 243 4.09 -1.27 -2.11
C ASN A 243 2.67 -0.69 -2.10
N HIS A 244 2.48 0.33 -2.93
CA HIS A 244 1.20 0.98 -3.22
C HIS A 244 0.94 0.98 -4.73
N GLY A 245 -0.20 1.51 -5.14
CA GLY A 245 -0.50 1.78 -6.54
C GLY A 245 -1.36 3.04 -6.67
N PHE A 246 -1.21 3.89 -7.67
CA PHE A 246 -0.27 3.85 -8.78
C PHE A 246 0.45 5.18 -8.91
N GLY A 247 1.42 5.25 -9.82
CA GLY A 247 1.99 6.52 -10.26
C GLY A 247 3.42 6.44 -10.77
N ASN A 248 4.04 5.26 -10.71
CA ASN A 248 5.47 5.06 -10.99
C ASN A 248 6.31 6.00 -10.13
N TRP A 249 6.09 5.98 -8.81
CA TRP A 249 6.86 6.76 -7.84
C TRP A 249 7.70 5.85 -6.96
N LEU A 250 8.87 6.35 -6.57
CA LEU A 250 9.64 5.82 -5.45
C LEU A 250 9.77 6.96 -4.44
N LEU A 251 9.09 6.83 -3.32
CA LEU A 251 8.92 7.90 -2.35
C LEU A 251 9.74 7.64 -1.09
N TYR A 252 10.31 8.72 -0.55
CA TYR A 252 10.96 8.75 0.77
C TYR A 252 10.20 9.67 1.74
N PRO A 253 10.43 9.56 3.07
CA PRO A 253 9.64 10.26 4.07
C PRO A 253 9.70 11.78 3.93
N ALA A 254 8.64 12.47 4.38
CA ALA A 254 8.55 13.93 4.35
C ALA A 254 9.70 14.63 5.07
N ASN A 255 10.11 14.10 6.21
CA ASN A 255 11.09 14.70 7.12
C ASN A 255 12.51 14.14 6.95
N ALA A 256 12.78 13.39 5.88
CA ALA A 256 14.10 12.86 5.56
C ALA A 256 14.79 13.68 4.47
N SER A 257 16.13 13.67 4.46
CA SER A 257 16.89 14.21 3.34
C SER A 257 16.90 13.24 2.14
N GLU A 258 16.99 13.78 0.93
CA GLU A 258 17.11 12.95 -0.28
C GLU A 258 18.41 12.13 -0.29
N GLU A 259 19.46 12.67 0.30
CA GLU A 259 20.80 12.06 0.40
C GLU A 259 20.74 10.72 1.16
N GLU A 260 20.00 10.66 2.28
CA GLU A 260 19.78 9.43 3.06
C GLU A 260 19.23 8.26 2.22
N TYR A 261 18.48 8.56 1.17
CA TYR A 261 17.77 7.57 0.35
C TYR A 261 18.38 7.39 -1.05
N THR A 262 19.43 8.15 -1.39
CA THR A 262 20.03 8.14 -2.74
C THR A 262 20.63 6.78 -3.10
N ALA A 263 21.27 6.09 -2.15
CA ALA A 263 21.82 4.75 -2.38
C ALA A 263 20.71 3.70 -2.63
N LEU A 264 19.61 3.78 -1.88
CA LEU A 264 18.45 2.91 -2.08
C LEU A 264 17.77 3.20 -3.43
N ASN A 265 17.58 4.47 -3.79
CA ASN A 265 17.06 4.85 -5.11
C ASN A 265 17.95 4.30 -6.24
N THR A 266 19.27 4.51 -6.17
CA THR A 266 20.21 4.04 -7.20
C THR A 266 20.13 2.53 -7.42
N THR A 267 19.95 1.76 -6.34
CA THR A 267 19.89 0.30 -6.42
C THR A 267 18.52 -0.22 -6.85
N MET A 268 17.44 0.37 -6.35
CA MET A 268 16.06 -0.03 -6.66
C MET A 268 15.59 0.44 -8.02
N ASN A 269 16.10 1.57 -8.49
CA ASN A 269 15.62 2.29 -9.65
C ASN A 269 16.76 2.67 -10.62
N PRO A 270 17.61 1.71 -11.04
CA PRO A 270 18.83 2.00 -11.81
C PRO A 270 18.57 2.64 -13.17
N ASN A 271 17.35 2.48 -13.71
CA ASN A 271 16.93 3.01 -15.01
C ASN A 271 15.99 4.23 -14.87
N ASN A 272 15.82 4.79 -13.67
CA ASN A 272 14.91 5.91 -13.39
C ASN A 272 13.47 5.69 -13.93
N GLN A 273 12.98 4.45 -13.85
CA GLN A 273 11.62 4.09 -14.25
C GLN A 273 10.57 4.64 -13.28
N TYR A 274 10.96 4.77 -12.02
CA TYR A 274 10.17 5.42 -10.99
C TYR A 274 10.67 6.85 -10.79
N LYS A 275 9.75 7.81 -10.66
CA LYS A 275 10.09 9.17 -10.24
C LYS A 275 10.42 9.17 -8.76
N PHE A 276 11.63 9.57 -8.41
CA PHE A 276 12.11 9.58 -7.03
C PHE A 276 11.89 10.96 -6.39
N GLN A 277 11.16 11.02 -5.26
CA GLN A 277 10.93 12.28 -4.54
C GLN A 277 10.41 12.06 -3.11
N SER A 278 10.44 13.12 -2.30
CA SER A 278 9.77 13.10 -0.98
C SER A 278 8.26 12.94 -1.16
N GLY A 279 7.62 12.12 -0.32
CA GLY A 279 6.17 11.96 -0.28
C GLY A 279 5.44 13.29 -0.09
N ALA A 280 5.99 14.21 0.71
CA ALA A 280 5.40 15.53 0.94
C ALA A 280 5.37 16.43 -0.31
N LYS A 281 6.23 16.18 -1.30
CA LYS A 281 6.21 16.90 -2.59
C LYS A 281 5.11 16.37 -3.52
N LEU A 282 4.60 15.15 -3.27
CA LEU A 282 3.47 14.62 -4.03
C LEU A 282 2.17 15.26 -3.53
N TYR A 283 1.91 15.17 -2.23
CA TYR A 283 0.83 15.86 -1.52
C TYR A 283 1.05 15.80 -0.01
N THR A 284 0.35 16.65 0.73
CA THR A 284 0.38 16.64 2.19
C THR A 284 -0.32 15.39 2.73
N MET A 285 0.31 14.67 3.67
CA MET A 285 -0.25 13.49 4.33
C MET A 285 0.07 13.50 5.83
N THR A 286 -0.71 12.74 6.58
CA THR A 286 -0.55 12.43 8.01
C THR A 286 -0.97 10.98 8.24
N GLY A 287 -0.45 10.35 9.30
CA GLY A 287 -0.85 9.02 9.74
C GLY A 287 -0.44 7.88 8.81
N ASN A 288 0.63 8.06 8.04
CA ASN A 288 1.19 7.02 7.16
C ASN A 288 2.30 6.22 7.87
N SER A 289 2.54 5.00 7.39
CA SER A 289 3.58 4.10 7.93
C SER A 289 4.99 4.69 7.85
N MET A 290 5.32 5.33 6.74
CA MET A 290 6.67 5.83 6.45
C MET A 290 7.11 6.93 7.43
N GLU A 291 6.22 7.84 7.81
CA GLU A 291 6.51 8.87 8.82
C GLU A 291 6.65 8.29 10.24
N LEU A 292 5.83 7.28 10.60
CA LEU A 292 6.01 6.52 11.85
C LEU A 292 7.41 5.89 11.90
N LEU A 293 7.79 5.15 10.86
CA LEU A 293 9.06 4.44 10.81
C LEU A 293 10.26 5.40 10.83
N GLN A 294 10.16 6.53 10.14
CA GLN A 294 11.18 7.58 10.19
C GLN A 294 11.35 8.15 11.61
N ALA A 295 10.26 8.35 12.37
CA ALA A 295 10.33 8.80 13.77
C ALA A 295 11.09 7.80 14.66
N HIS A 296 11.05 6.51 14.33
CA HIS A 296 11.82 5.45 14.98
C HIS A 296 13.21 5.18 14.35
N ARG A 297 13.69 6.03 13.43
CA ARG A 297 14.97 5.85 12.71
C ARG A 297 15.07 4.52 11.95
N ILE A 298 13.94 4.05 11.44
CA ILE A 298 13.84 2.89 10.55
C ILE A 298 13.62 3.45 9.13
N PRO A 299 14.59 3.31 8.22
CA PRO A 299 14.41 3.72 6.83
C PRO A 299 13.17 3.04 6.21
N ALA A 300 12.33 3.84 5.58
CA ALA A 300 11.11 3.36 4.94
C ALA A 300 10.92 4.05 3.59
N MET A 301 10.45 3.30 2.60
CA MET A 301 10.16 3.83 1.27
C MET A 301 8.80 3.33 0.80
N THR A 302 8.13 4.13 -0.02
CA THR A 302 6.92 3.71 -0.73
C THR A 302 7.20 3.54 -2.22
N LEU A 303 6.81 2.41 -2.80
CA LEU A 303 6.83 2.18 -4.23
C LEU A 303 5.40 2.24 -4.77
N GLU A 304 5.09 3.26 -5.58
CA GLU A 304 3.81 3.38 -6.28
C GLU A 304 3.89 2.63 -7.61
N VAL A 305 3.35 1.42 -7.62
CA VAL A 305 3.48 0.46 -8.72
C VAL A 305 2.62 0.87 -9.91
N GLY A 306 3.26 1.03 -11.06
CA GLY A 306 2.56 1.12 -12.33
C GLY A 306 1.73 2.39 -12.52
N ASN A 307 0.74 2.31 -13.39
CA ASN A 307 -0.12 3.43 -13.79
C ASN A 307 -1.63 3.10 -13.72
N SER A 308 -1.99 2.04 -13.00
CA SER A 308 -3.32 1.46 -12.93
C SER A 308 -3.48 0.71 -11.61
N PHE A 309 -4.68 0.74 -11.04
CA PHE A 309 -4.96 0.03 -9.78
C PHE A 309 -5.13 -1.49 -10.03
N GLN A 310 -5.75 -1.85 -11.17
CA GLN A 310 -6.05 -3.22 -11.58
C GLN A 310 -5.59 -3.48 -13.03
N PRO A 311 -4.27 -3.52 -13.29
CA PRO A 311 -3.77 -3.65 -14.65
C PRO A 311 -4.20 -4.97 -15.32
N PRO A 312 -4.51 -4.95 -16.63
CA PRO A 312 -4.93 -6.12 -17.37
C PRO A 312 -3.81 -7.14 -17.59
N ALA A 313 -4.20 -8.39 -17.86
CA ALA A 313 -3.28 -9.52 -18.04
C ALA A 313 -2.12 -9.20 -18.99
N GLN A 314 -2.44 -8.56 -20.11
CA GLN A 314 -1.49 -8.20 -21.16
C GLN A 314 -0.42 -7.18 -20.70
N ASP A 315 -0.74 -6.36 -19.69
CA ASP A 315 0.13 -5.30 -19.17
C ASP A 315 0.80 -5.70 -17.84
N LEU A 316 0.34 -6.79 -17.23
CA LEU A 316 0.72 -7.19 -15.87
C LEU A 316 2.21 -7.50 -15.76
N GLU A 317 2.79 -8.19 -16.74
CA GLU A 317 4.22 -8.52 -16.72
C GLU A 317 5.09 -7.26 -16.85
N GLU A 318 4.75 -6.38 -17.79
CA GLU A 318 5.48 -5.12 -18.03
C GLU A 318 5.45 -4.22 -16.79
N LEU A 319 4.33 -4.21 -16.07
CA LEU A 319 4.13 -3.40 -14.88
C LEU A 319 4.75 -4.00 -13.61
N LEU A 320 4.61 -5.32 -13.41
CA LEU A 320 5.11 -5.98 -12.19
C LEU A 320 6.61 -6.23 -12.24
N LYS A 321 7.21 -6.43 -13.42
CA LYS A 321 8.63 -6.79 -13.51
C LYS A 321 9.55 -5.72 -12.92
N PRO A 322 9.45 -4.42 -13.28
CA PRO A 322 10.22 -3.36 -12.63
C PRO A 322 10.01 -3.28 -11.12
N ALA A 323 8.76 -3.44 -10.68
CA ALA A 323 8.43 -3.36 -9.25
C ALA A 323 9.06 -4.52 -8.47
N LEU A 324 9.02 -5.72 -9.05
CA LEU A 324 9.65 -6.90 -8.50
C LEU A 324 11.18 -6.76 -8.45
N GLU A 325 11.80 -6.22 -9.51
CA GLU A 325 13.25 -5.92 -9.55
C GLU A 325 13.63 -4.92 -8.43
N ALA A 326 12.85 -3.85 -8.25
CA ALA A 326 13.04 -2.88 -7.17
C ALA A 326 12.90 -3.52 -5.78
N ASN A 327 11.91 -4.39 -5.58
CA ASN A 327 11.70 -5.11 -4.32
C ASN A 327 12.86 -6.07 -4.01
N PHE A 328 13.37 -6.79 -5.02
CA PHE A 328 14.57 -7.61 -4.86
C PHE A 328 15.81 -6.79 -4.51
N ALA A 329 15.99 -5.65 -5.17
CA ALA A 329 17.10 -4.75 -4.92
C ALA A 329 17.05 -4.21 -3.48
N PHE A 330 15.88 -3.76 -3.03
CA PHE A 330 15.66 -3.33 -1.65
C PHE A 330 16.08 -4.43 -0.67
N VAL A 331 15.46 -5.61 -0.74
CA VAL A 331 15.74 -6.73 0.17
C VAL A 331 17.23 -7.10 0.23
N ARG A 332 17.93 -7.07 -0.90
CA ARG A 332 19.36 -7.42 -0.98
C ARG A 332 20.25 -6.32 -0.40
N GLN A 333 20.00 -5.05 -0.75
CA GLN A 333 20.95 -3.95 -0.50
C GLN A 333 20.77 -3.27 0.86
N THR A 334 19.61 -3.36 1.51
CA THR A 334 19.30 -2.58 2.73
C THR A 334 20.38 -2.66 3.82
N LEU A 335 20.90 -3.85 4.16
CA LEU A 335 21.89 -3.94 5.24
C LEU A 335 23.29 -3.49 4.81
N VAL A 336 23.64 -3.61 3.52
CA VAL A 336 24.95 -3.19 3.01
C VAL A 336 25.08 -1.66 3.06
N VAL A 337 23.99 -0.94 2.78
CA VAL A 337 23.95 0.53 2.83
C VAL A 337 24.10 1.07 4.26
N ARG A 338 23.66 0.30 5.27
CA ARG A 338 23.77 0.71 6.69
C ARG A 338 25.18 0.54 7.24
N ASP A 339 25.86 -0.56 6.93
CA ASP A 339 27.21 -0.79 7.46
C ASP A 339 28.26 0.16 6.84
N GLY A 340 27.98 0.74 5.67
CA GLY A 340 28.84 1.73 5.01
C GLY A 340 28.74 3.16 5.57
N THR A 341 27.77 3.46 6.44
CA THR A 341 27.56 4.79 7.03
C THR A 341 27.91 4.87 8.53
N GLU A 342 28.37 3.78 9.14
CA GLU A 342 28.88 3.76 10.53
C GLU A 342 30.37 4.16 10.65
N HIS A 343 30.99 4.60 9.56
CA HIS A 343 32.35 5.13 9.54
C HIS A 343 32.41 6.45 8.78
N GLU A 344 32.03 7.54 9.44
CA GLU A 344 32.64 8.87 9.25
C GLU A 344 32.34 9.80 10.45
#